data_AF-A0A3P6CG87-F1
#
_entry.id   AF-A0A3P6CG87-F1
#
_cell.length_a   1.000
_cell.length_b   1.000
_cell.length_c   1.000
_cell.angle_alpha   90.00
_cell.angle_beta   90.00
_cell.angle_gamma   90.00
#
_symmetry.space_group_name_H-M   'P 1'
#
loop_
_entity.id
_entity.type
_entity.pdbx_description
1 polymer ?
#
loop_
_entity_poly.entity_id
_entity_poly.type
_entity_poly.pdbx_seq_one_letter_code
_entity_poly.pdbx_strand_id
1 'polypeptide(L)'
;MAVITPATRISPPLNRPFNHRSSLPSPSKNLLFLKNPIPSSTIVAVRCQKPFSDGGSSTNHASSVSSSIDFLTLCHRLKTTKRKGWINQGINGAESIADHMYRMSLMALIAGDLTGVDRERCIKMAIVHDIAEAIVGDITPSDGVPKEEKSRREKAALEEMCEVLGGGVRAEEITELWLEYENNASLEANLVKDFDKVWF
;
A
#
# COMPACT_ATOMS: atom_id res chain seq x y z
N MET A 1 -18.87 12.96 70.61
CA MET A 1 -20.00 12.86 69.67
C MET A 1 -19.46 12.51 68.29
N ALA A 2 -20.13 11.56 67.63
CA ALA A 2 -20.07 11.17 66.21
C ALA A 2 -18.77 10.56 65.63
N VAL A 3 -18.83 9.23 65.47
CA VAL A 3 -18.08 8.38 64.54
C VAL A 3 -18.70 8.51 63.14
N ILE A 4 -17.91 8.63 62.07
CA ILE A 4 -18.39 8.43 60.69
C ILE A 4 -17.39 7.55 59.91
N THR A 5 -17.94 6.44 59.43
CA THR A 5 -17.39 5.31 58.66
C THR A 5 -17.24 5.63 57.15
N PRO A 6 -16.55 4.76 56.36
CA PRO A 6 -16.18 5.04 54.98
C PRO A 6 -17.32 4.81 53.98
N ALA A 7 -17.31 5.58 52.88
CA ALA A 7 -18.33 5.59 51.84
C ALA A 7 -18.18 4.42 50.84
N THR A 8 -19.24 3.63 50.75
CA THR A 8 -19.50 2.61 49.72
C THR A 8 -19.96 3.28 48.42
N ARG A 9 -19.33 2.97 47.29
CA ARG A 9 -19.73 3.46 45.96
C ARG A 9 -20.71 2.48 45.33
N ILE A 10 -21.95 2.93 45.09
CA ILE A 10 -23.05 2.19 44.49
C ILE A 10 -23.05 2.42 42.97
N SER A 11 -23.12 1.35 42.19
CA SER A 11 -23.33 1.36 40.74
C SER A 11 -24.79 1.70 40.38
N PRO A 12 -25.08 2.49 39.32
CA PRO A 12 -26.45 2.69 38.86
C PRO A 12 -26.92 1.57 37.92
N PRO A 13 -28.24 1.26 37.87
CA PRO A 13 -28.78 0.14 37.12
C PRO A 13 -29.06 0.46 35.64
N LEU A 14 -28.90 -0.58 34.81
CA LEU A 14 -29.42 -0.68 33.44
C LEU A 14 -30.95 -0.77 33.48
N ASN A 15 -31.65 0.22 32.91
CA ASN A 15 -33.00 0.01 32.36
C ASN A 15 -33.40 1.18 31.45
N ARG A 16 -33.56 0.92 30.15
CA ARG A 16 -34.25 1.81 29.21
C ARG A 16 -35.32 1.00 28.48
N PRO A 17 -36.58 1.45 28.44
CA PRO A 17 -37.68 0.65 27.89
C PRO A 17 -37.67 0.64 26.36
N PHE A 18 -38.02 -0.52 25.80
CA PHE A 18 -38.43 -0.71 24.42
C PHE A 18 -39.77 -0.01 24.17
N ASN A 19 -39.90 0.70 23.05
CA ASN A 19 -41.20 0.97 22.44
C ASN A 19 -41.12 1.06 20.91
N HIS A 20 -41.94 0.20 20.29
CA HIS A 20 -42.67 0.33 19.03
C HIS A 20 -41.96 0.61 17.69
N ARG A 21 -41.65 -0.50 17.01
CA ARG A 21 -42.16 -0.94 15.69
C ARG A 21 -42.61 0.17 14.72
N SER A 22 -41.76 0.50 13.75
CA SER A 22 -42.15 1.08 12.47
C SER A 22 -41.93 0.08 11.32
N SER A 23 -42.86 0.13 10.37
CA SER A 23 -43.14 -0.83 9.30
C SER A 23 -42.13 -0.78 8.15
N LEU A 24 -41.62 -1.95 7.74
CA LEU A 24 -40.96 -2.19 6.46
C LEU A 24 -41.99 -2.32 5.33
N PRO A 25 -41.76 -1.76 4.13
CA PRO A 25 -42.35 -2.26 2.90
C PRO A 25 -41.41 -3.29 2.24
N SER A 26 -42.01 -4.40 1.79
CA SER A 26 -41.40 -5.48 0.98
C SER A 26 -41.49 -5.15 -0.53
N PRO A 27 -40.90 -5.95 -1.46
CA PRO A 27 -40.17 -5.44 -2.61
C PRO A 27 -41.02 -5.40 -3.88
N SER A 28 -40.76 -4.42 -4.76
CA SER A 28 -41.26 -4.45 -6.13
C SER A 28 -40.26 -5.13 -7.06
N LYS A 29 -40.72 -6.24 -7.63
CA LYS A 29 -40.14 -6.94 -8.76
C LYS A 29 -40.23 -6.04 -9.99
N ASN A 30 -39.09 -5.79 -10.65
CA ASN A 30 -39.06 -5.62 -12.10
C ASN A 30 -37.71 -6.10 -12.61
N LEU A 31 -37.73 -7.38 -12.98
CA LEU A 31 -36.76 -8.08 -13.79
C LEU A 31 -36.93 -7.59 -15.23
N LEU A 32 -36.06 -6.69 -15.70
CA LEU A 32 -35.89 -6.42 -17.12
C LEU A 32 -34.49 -6.85 -17.53
N PHE A 33 -34.47 -8.07 -18.07
CA PHE A 33 -33.40 -8.65 -18.86
C PHE A 33 -33.19 -7.77 -20.12
N LEU A 34 -32.09 -7.03 -20.18
CA LEU A 34 -31.56 -6.56 -21.45
C LEU A 34 -30.17 -7.17 -21.67
N LYS A 35 -30.13 -8.03 -22.69
CA LYS A 35 -28.96 -8.73 -23.23
C LYS A 35 -27.91 -7.70 -23.68
N ASN A 36 -26.73 -7.71 -23.06
CA ASN A 36 -25.52 -7.17 -23.68
C ASN A 36 -24.64 -8.35 -24.14
N PRO A 37 -24.14 -8.34 -25.39
CA PRO A 37 -23.31 -9.41 -25.92
C PRO A 37 -21.94 -9.44 -25.25
N ILE A 38 -21.48 -10.65 -24.91
CA ILE A 38 -20.16 -10.93 -24.33
C ILE A 38 -19.10 -10.63 -25.40
N PRO A 39 -18.13 -9.72 -25.17
CA PRO A 39 -16.98 -9.62 -26.03
C PRO A 39 -16.07 -10.84 -25.78
N SER A 40 -15.87 -11.62 -26.83
CA SER A 40 -14.98 -12.78 -26.86
C SER A 40 -13.57 -12.38 -26.48
N SER A 41 -13.02 -12.98 -25.43
CA SER A 41 -11.62 -12.83 -25.01
C SER A 41 -10.70 -13.39 -26.10
N THR A 42 -10.35 -12.54 -27.06
CA THR A 42 -9.29 -12.84 -28.01
C THR A 42 -7.97 -12.61 -27.28
N ILE A 43 -7.28 -13.70 -26.93
CA ILE A 43 -5.90 -13.66 -26.45
C ILE A 43 -5.06 -13.02 -27.57
N VAL A 44 -4.59 -11.80 -27.34
CA VAL A 44 -3.64 -11.14 -28.23
C VAL A 44 -2.29 -11.82 -28.00
N ALA A 45 -1.88 -12.66 -28.95
CA ALA A 45 -0.52 -13.19 -28.98
C ALA A 45 0.45 -12.04 -29.28
N VAL A 46 1.28 -11.67 -28.29
CA VAL A 46 2.37 -10.70 -28.48
C VAL A 46 3.43 -11.34 -29.36
N ARG A 47 3.51 -10.89 -30.61
CA ARG A 47 4.56 -11.31 -31.55
C ARG A 47 5.82 -10.49 -31.27
N CYS A 48 6.80 -11.11 -30.64
CA CYS A 48 8.13 -10.53 -30.45
C CYS A 48 8.79 -10.33 -31.83
N GLN A 49 9.03 -9.07 -32.22
CA GLN A 49 9.87 -8.75 -33.38
C GLN A 49 11.33 -8.80 -32.95
N LYS A 50 12.18 -9.48 -33.74
CA LYS A 50 13.64 -9.45 -33.55
C LYS A 50 14.15 -8.01 -33.74
N PRO A 51 15.01 -7.48 -32.85
CA PRO A 51 15.64 -6.21 -33.09
C PRO A 51 16.67 -6.32 -34.22
N PHE A 52 16.60 -5.36 -35.13
CA PHE A 52 17.55 -5.11 -36.20
C PHE A 52 18.90 -4.73 -35.59
N SER A 53 19.97 -5.33 -36.08
CA SER A 53 21.33 -5.07 -35.61
C SER A 53 21.87 -3.84 -36.32
N ASP A 54 22.13 -2.76 -35.59
CA ASP A 54 23.04 -1.73 -36.08
C ASP A 54 24.02 -1.33 -34.97
N GLY A 55 25.29 -1.27 -35.36
CA GLY A 55 26.43 -1.17 -34.47
C GLY A 55 26.60 0.23 -33.88
N GLY A 56 26.59 0.31 -32.55
CA GLY A 56 27.00 1.48 -31.78
C GLY A 56 27.37 1.04 -30.37
N SER A 57 28.64 1.22 -29.99
CA SER A 57 29.16 0.94 -28.65
C SER A 57 28.66 2.00 -27.67
N SER A 58 27.43 1.80 -27.22
CA SER A 58 26.88 2.41 -26.01
C SER A 58 26.70 1.24 -25.04
N THR A 59 27.36 1.26 -23.88
CA THR A 59 27.16 0.26 -22.83
C THR A 59 25.74 0.41 -22.27
N ASN A 60 24.77 -0.10 -23.00
CA ASN A 60 23.40 -0.29 -22.53
C ASN A 60 23.48 -1.35 -21.42
N HIS A 61 23.35 -0.92 -20.18
CA HIS A 61 23.21 -1.79 -19.03
C HIS A 61 21.84 -2.47 -19.12
N ALA A 62 21.68 -3.42 -20.06
CA ALA A 62 20.49 -4.24 -20.14
C ALA A 62 20.44 -5.07 -18.86
N SER A 63 19.49 -4.74 -17.98
CA SER A 63 19.25 -5.48 -16.75
C SER A 63 19.08 -6.97 -17.06
N SER A 64 19.85 -7.82 -16.40
CA SER A 64 19.80 -9.27 -16.59
C SER A 64 18.53 -9.86 -15.96
N VAL A 65 18.05 -10.98 -16.48
CA VAL A 65 16.98 -11.75 -15.82
C VAL A 65 17.38 -12.11 -14.39
N SER A 66 18.67 -12.41 -14.16
CA SER A 66 19.20 -12.69 -12.82
C SER A 66 18.98 -11.51 -11.87
N SER A 67 19.31 -10.29 -12.30
CA SER A 67 19.20 -9.09 -11.46
C SER A 67 17.75 -8.81 -11.06
N SER A 68 16.79 -9.08 -11.96
CA SER A 68 15.36 -9.02 -11.64
C SER A 68 14.93 -10.10 -10.64
N ILE A 69 15.46 -11.32 -10.72
CA ILE A 69 15.17 -12.37 -9.73
C ILE A 69 15.75 -12.02 -8.37
N ASP A 70 16.97 -11.47 -8.33
CA ASP A 70 17.63 -11.06 -7.09
C ASP A 70 16.85 -9.91 -6.41
N PHE A 71 16.42 -8.92 -7.19
CA PHE A 71 15.54 -7.84 -6.73
C PHE A 71 14.21 -8.38 -6.16
N LEU A 72 13.53 -9.28 -6.88
CA LEU A 72 12.28 -9.88 -6.42
C LEU A 72 12.48 -10.74 -5.16
N THR A 73 13.64 -11.39 -5.03
CA THR A 73 14.02 -12.16 -3.84
C THR A 73 14.18 -11.23 -2.64
N LEU A 74 14.76 -10.05 -2.83
CA LEU A 74 14.87 -9.03 -1.79
C LEU A 74 13.48 -8.51 -1.36
N CYS A 75 12.62 -8.19 -2.33
CA CYS A 75 11.24 -7.78 -2.09
C CYS A 75 10.39 -8.85 -1.38
N HIS A 76 10.76 -10.15 -1.48
CA HIS A 76 10.07 -11.22 -0.75
C HIS A 76 9.99 -10.93 0.75
N ARG A 77 11.03 -10.29 1.32
CA ARG A 77 11.10 -9.97 2.76
C ARG A 77 9.88 -9.19 3.24
N LEU A 78 9.27 -8.37 2.38
CA LEU A 78 8.05 -7.60 2.67
C LEU A 78 6.84 -8.47 3.05
N LYS A 79 6.79 -9.73 2.56
CA LYS A 79 5.73 -10.70 2.90
C LYS A 79 5.89 -11.25 4.32
N THR A 80 7.11 -11.27 4.83
CA THR A 80 7.45 -11.82 6.14
C THR A 80 7.61 -10.72 7.19
N THR A 81 7.98 -9.51 6.80
CA THR A 81 8.07 -8.37 7.70
C THR A 81 6.68 -7.90 8.09
N LYS A 82 6.37 -8.03 9.37
CA LYS A 82 5.10 -7.64 9.95
C LYS A 82 5.07 -6.17 10.28
N ARG A 83 3.93 -5.55 10.03
CA ARG A 83 3.68 -4.16 10.36
C ARG A 83 3.76 -3.96 11.87
N LYS A 84 4.77 -3.23 12.31
CA LYS A 84 5.21 -3.14 13.70
C LYS A 84 4.24 -2.35 14.57
N GLY A 85 3.49 -1.41 13.99
CA GLY A 85 2.38 -0.74 14.66
C GLY A 85 1.40 -1.72 15.30
N TRP A 86 0.95 -2.74 14.54
CA TRP A 86 0.04 -3.77 15.03
C TRP A 86 0.68 -4.65 16.12
N ILE A 87 1.96 -5.01 15.96
CA ILE A 87 2.71 -5.81 16.94
C ILE A 87 2.79 -5.05 18.27
N ASN A 88 3.11 -3.76 18.23
CA ASN A 88 3.23 -2.92 19.42
C ASN A 88 1.89 -2.80 20.17
N GLN A 89 0.76 -2.93 19.48
CA GLN A 89 -0.58 -2.98 20.08
C GLN A 89 -1.00 -4.40 20.53
N GLY A 90 -0.12 -5.39 20.44
CA GLY A 90 -0.38 -6.76 20.88
C GLY A 90 -1.33 -7.55 19.97
N ILE A 91 -1.51 -7.12 18.72
CA ILE A 91 -2.40 -7.81 17.78
C ILE A 91 -1.71 -9.06 17.22
N ASN A 92 -2.34 -10.21 17.48
CA ASN A 92 -1.93 -11.49 16.92
C ASN A 92 -2.29 -11.56 15.44
N GLY A 93 -1.34 -12.02 14.62
CA GLY A 93 -1.57 -12.14 13.17
C GLY A 93 -1.53 -10.80 12.43
N ALA A 94 -0.69 -9.86 12.90
CA ALA A 94 -0.42 -8.61 12.20
C ALA A 94 -0.21 -8.81 10.68
N GLU A 95 -0.73 -7.87 9.89
CA GLU A 95 -0.51 -7.88 8.44
C GLU A 95 0.97 -7.69 8.11
N SER A 96 1.41 -8.21 6.96
CA SER A 96 2.73 -7.91 6.42
C SER A 96 2.75 -6.57 5.70
N ILE A 97 3.93 -6.00 5.47
CA ILE A 97 4.07 -4.78 4.66
C ILE A 97 3.55 -5.03 3.23
N ALA A 98 3.77 -6.23 2.68
CA ALA A 98 3.23 -6.59 1.38
C ALA A 98 1.68 -6.59 1.35
N ASP A 99 1.02 -7.05 2.43
CA ASP A 99 -0.45 -7.02 2.55
C ASP A 99 -0.96 -5.56 2.54
N HIS A 100 -0.27 -4.68 3.28
CA HIS A 100 -0.55 -3.25 3.35
C HIS A 100 -0.45 -2.57 1.98
N MET A 101 0.69 -2.71 1.29
CA MET A 101 0.90 -2.12 -0.03
C MET A 101 -0.06 -2.68 -1.09
N TYR A 102 -0.41 -3.97 -1.00
CA TYR A 102 -1.40 -4.57 -1.89
C TYR A 102 -2.79 -3.93 -1.72
N ARG A 103 -3.25 -3.75 -0.47
CA ARG A 103 -4.52 -3.09 -0.19
C ARG A 103 -4.52 -1.64 -0.69
N MET A 104 -3.44 -0.88 -0.47
CA MET A 104 -3.32 0.49 -0.98
C MET A 104 -3.36 0.56 -2.50
N SER A 105 -2.69 -0.38 -3.18
CA SER A 105 -2.70 -0.48 -4.64
C SER A 105 -4.12 -0.74 -5.17
N LEU A 106 -4.88 -1.60 -4.49
CA LEU A 106 -6.30 -1.82 -4.80
C LEU A 106 -7.15 -0.58 -4.55
N MET A 107 -6.90 0.17 -3.48
CA MET A 107 -7.59 1.43 -3.20
C MET A 107 -7.34 2.45 -4.32
N ALA A 108 -6.09 2.60 -4.77
CA ALA A 108 -5.75 3.45 -5.91
C ALA A 108 -6.44 3.00 -7.20
N LEU A 109 -6.54 1.69 -7.43
CA LEU A 109 -7.19 1.12 -8.61
C LEU A 109 -8.70 1.41 -8.67
N ILE A 110 -9.39 1.30 -7.53
CA ILE A 110 -10.86 1.49 -7.43
C ILE A 110 -11.27 2.92 -7.06
N ALA A 111 -10.31 3.79 -6.79
CA ALA A 111 -10.58 5.21 -6.56
C ALA A 111 -11.30 5.80 -7.77
N GLY A 112 -12.30 6.63 -7.52
CA GLY A 112 -12.98 7.37 -8.58
C GLY A 112 -12.02 8.29 -9.32
N ASP A 113 -12.40 8.70 -10.53
CA ASP A 113 -11.62 9.69 -11.27
C ASP A 113 -11.54 11.01 -10.49
N LEU A 114 -10.31 11.37 -10.11
CA LEU A 114 -10.00 12.63 -9.46
C LEU A 114 -9.33 13.55 -10.49
N THR A 115 -9.87 14.75 -10.66
CA THR A 115 -9.34 15.72 -11.62
C THR A 115 -7.88 16.04 -11.30
N GLY A 116 -6.99 15.85 -12.27
CA GLY A 116 -5.57 16.17 -12.15
C GLY A 116 -4.74 15.15 -11.37
N VAL A 117 -5.28 13.95 -11.13
CA VAL A 117 -4.55 12.83 -10.50
C VAL A 117 -4.34 11.71 -11.51
N ASP A 118 -3.09 11.28 -11.69
CA ASP A 118 -2.75 10.07 -12.44
C ASP A 118 -2.92 8.82 -11.57
N ARG A 119 -3.97 8.05 -11.88
CA ARG A 119 -4.28 6.80 -11.18
C ARG A 119 -3.19 5.74 -11.34
N GLU A 120 -2.58 5.61 -12.52
CA GLU A 120 -1.52 4.62 -12.75
C GLU A 120 -0.31 4.96 -11.88
N ARG A 121 0.04 6.24 -11.80
CA ARG A 121 1.11 6.72 -10.93
C ARG A 121 0.81 6.44 -9.46
N CYS A 122 -0.42 6.67 -8.99
CA CYS A 122 -0.83 6.30 -7.62
C CYS A 122 -0.68 4.80 -7.34
N ILE A 123 -1.06 3.93 -8.28
CA ILE A 123 -0.92 2.48 -8.11
C ILE A 123 0.56 2.12 -8.01
N LYS A 124 1.39 2.61 -8.93
CA LYS A 124 2.85 2.35 -8.92
C LYS A 124 3.49 2.85 -7.62
N MET A 125 3.14 4.05 -7.18
CA MET A 125 3.64 4.63 -5.93
C MET A 125 3.23 3.80 -4.72
N ALA A 126 1.97 3.35 -4.63
CA ALA A 126 1.50 2.48 -3.55
C ALA A 126 2.29 1.16 -3.47
N ILE A 127 2.70 0.60 -4.62
CA ILE A 127 3.51 -0.63 -4.69
C ILE A 127 4.94 -0.42 -4.15
N VAL A 128 5.50 0.78 -4.27
CA VAL A 128 6.93 1.04 -3.98
C VAL A 128 7.20 1.88 -2.73
N HIS A 129 6.19 2.53 -2.14
CA HIS A 129 6.42 3.52 -1.07
C HIS A 129 7.16 2.95 0.16
N ASP A 130 6.81 1.73 0.59
CA ASP A 130 7.46 1.02 1.70
C ASP A 130 8.47 -0.04 1.22
N ILE A 131 8.91 0.00 -0.03
CA ILE A 131 9.78 -1.06 -0.59
C ILE A 131 11.12 -1.18 0.15
N ALA A 132 11.65 -0.06 0.64
CA ALA A 132 12.90 0.00 1.40
C ALA A 132 12.82 -0.76 2.74
N GLU A 133 11.61 -0.91 3.30
CA GLU A 133 11.38 -1.68 4.53
C GLU A 133 11.66 -3.18 4.36
N ALA A 134 11.83 -3.65 3.11
CA ALA A 134 12.38 -4.96 2.82
C ALA A 134 13.76 -5.12 3.48
N ILE A 135 14.58 -4.07 3.50
CA ILE A 135 15.91 -4.06 4.13
C ILE A 135 15.85 -3.52 5.56
N VAL A 136 15.25 -2.33 5.76
CA VAL A 136 15.34 -1.60 7.03
C VAL A 136 14.35 -2.07 8.09
N GLY A 137 13.28 -2.76 7.69
CA GLY A 137 12.13 -3.12 8.54
C GLY A 137 11.15 -1.95 8.77
N ASP A 138 9.96 -2.24 9.29
CA ASP A 138 8.93 -1.23 9.61
C ASP A 138 9.37 -0.41 10.84
N ILE A 139 9.92 0.79 10.61
CA ILE A 139 10.35 1.74 11.64
C ILE A 139 9.15 2.60 12.04
N THR A 140 8.73 2.48 13.29
CA THR A 140 7.55 3.17 13.83
C THR A 140 7.94 4.37 14.69
N PRO A 141 7.02 5.33 14.93
CA PRO A 141 7.27 6.44 15.85
C PRO A 141 7.71 6.00 17.26
N SER A 142 7.28 4.82 17.71
CA SER A 142 7.66 4.22 19.00
C SER A 142 9.14 3.84 19.09
N ASP A 143 9.85 3.75 17.96
CA ASP A 143 11.27 3.39 17.92
C ASP A 143 12.20 4.57 18.24
N GLY A 144 11.67 5.79 18.30
CA GLY A 144 12.45 6.99 18.63
C GLY A 144 13.52 7.36 17.59
N VAL A 145 13.45 6.78 16.38
CA VAL A 145 14.36 7.13 15.27
C VAL A 145 13.92 8.49 14.69
N PRO A 146 14.81 9.49 14.63
CA PRO A 146 14.50 10.78 13.99
C PRO A 146 14.08 10.59 12.53
N LYS A 147 13.19 11.46 12.04
CA LYS A 147 12.66 11.37 10.67
C LYS A 147 13.78 11.37 9.63
N GLU A 148 14.79 12.21 9.83
CA GLU A 148 15.92 12.36 8.92
C GLU A 148 16.77 11.08 8.87
N GLU A 149 16.93 10.40 10.01
CA GLU A 149 17.67 9.14 10.07
C GLU A 149 16.87 7.97 9.48
N LYS A 150 15.54 7.92 9.69
CA LYS A 150 14.65 6.98 9.00
C LYS A 150 14.78 7.15 7.48
N SER A 151 14.59 8.38 7.00
CA SER A 151 14.67 8.70 5.58
C SER A 151 16.04 8.38 4.98
N ARG A 152 17.14 8.66 5.70
CA ARG A 152 18.50 8.29 5.27
C ARG A 152 18.68 6.78 5.13
N ARG A 153 18.19 5.98 6.09
CA ARG A 153 18.28 4.51 6.04
C ARG A 153 17.46 3.94 4.89
N GLU A 154 16.25 4.43 4.71
CA GLU A 154 15.35 3.99 3.65
C GLU A 154 15.89 4.34 2.27
N LYS A 155 16.43 5.55 2.12
CA LYS A 155 17.09 5.96 0.88
C LYS A 155 18.29 5.06 0.55
N ALA A 156 19.16 4.77 1.52
CA ALA A 156 20.30 3.89 1.31
C ALA A 156 19.87 2.46 0.93
N ALA A 157 18.81 1.94 1.56
CA ALA A 157 18.21 0.67 1.19
C ALA A 157 17.65 0.70 -0.24
N LEU A 158 16.95 1.77 -0.62
CA LEU A 158 16.41 1.93 -1.97
C LEU A 158 17.52 1.96 -3.04
N GLU A 159 18.62 2.67 -2.75
CA GLU A 159 19.80 2.72 -3.62
C GLU A 159 20.39 1.32 -3.83
N GLU A 160 20.56 0.53 -2.75
CA GLU A 160 21.01 -0.87 -2.83
C GLU A 160 20.05 -1.73 -3.68
N MET A 161 18.74 -1.59 -3.47
CA MET A 161 17.74 -2.32 -4.26
C MET A 161 17.80 -1.96 -5.75
N CYS A 162 18.03 -0.69 -6.07
CA CYS A 162 18.15 -0.19 -7.43
C CYS A 162 19.43 -0.68 -8.13
N GLU A 163 20.54 -0.78 -7.39
CA GLU A 163 21.78 -1.41 -7.86
C GLU A 163 21.57 -2.90 -8.16
N VAL A 164 20.92 -3.64 -7.25
CA VAL A 164 20.57 -5.05 -7.45
C VAL A 164 19.68 -5.26 -8.66
N LEU A 165 18.75 -4.34 -8.96
CA LEU A 165 17.90 -4.40 -10.15
C LEU A 165 18.70 -4.24 -11.46
N GLY A 166 19.92 -3.72 -11.39
CA GLY A 166 20.81 -3.43 -12.52
C GLY A 166 20.68 -2.00 -13.05
N GLY A 167 20.12 -1.08 -12.26
CA GLY A 167 20.00 0.33 -12.62
C GLY A 167 19.08 0.63 -13.81
N GLY A 168 19.34 1.77 -14.47
CA GLY A 168 18.63 2.25 -15.66
C GLY A 168 17.21 2.74 -15.38
N VAL A 169 16.44 2.92 -16.45
CA VAL A 169 15.11 3.57 -16.41
C VAL A 169 14.13 2.97 -15.40
N ARG A 170 14.22 1.65 -15.12
CA ARG A 170 13.34 0.99 -14.15
C ARG A 170 13.70 1.34 -12.71
N ALA A 171 15.00 1.40 -12.41
CA ALA A 171 15.49 1.80 -11.09
C ALA A 171 15.25 3.30 -10.85
N GLU A 172 15.39 4.11 -11.90
CA GLU A 172 15.07 5.54 -11.89
C GLU A 172 13.58 5.78 -11.60
N GLU A 173 12.66 5.05 -12.26
CA GLU A 173 11.22 5.16 -11.99
C GLU A 173 10.87 4.80 -10.54
N ILE A 174 11.44 3.71 -10.00
CA ILE A 174 11.24 3.32 -8.58
C ILE A 174 11.74 4.43 -7.64
N THR A 175 12.93 4.96 -7.93
CA THR A 175 13.55 6.01 -7.11
C THR A 175 12.72 7.30 -7.15
N GLU A 176 12.24 7.69 -8.33
CA GLU A 176 11.40 8.88 -8.53
C GLU A 176 10.08 8.77 -7.76
N LEU A 177 9.38 7.63 -7.89
CA LEU A 177 8.12 7.39 -7.19
C LEU A 177 8.30 7.41 -5.66
N TRP A 178 9.37 6.79 -5.15
CA TRP A 178 9.68 6.78 -3.73
C TRP A 178 10.00 8.19 -3.22
N LEU A 179 10.83 8.94 -3.94
CA LEU A 179 11.17 10.33 -3.58
C LEU A 179 9.95 11.25 -3.62
N GLU A 180 9.07 11.08 -4.59
CA GLU A 180 7.83 11.85 -4.70
C GLU A 180 6.90 11.59 -3.51
N TYR A 181 6.75 10.33 -3.11
CA TYR A 181 6.00 9.94 -1.92
C TYR A 181 6.62 10.52 -0.65
N GLU A 182 7.94 10.38 -0.48
CA GLU A 182 8.65 10.80 0.73
C GLU A 182 8.58 12.32 0.92
N ASN A 183 8.75 13.07 -0.18
CA ASN A 183 8.68 14.54 -0.18
C ASN A 183 7.25 15.09 -0.23
N ASN A 184 6.24 14.24 -0.41
CA ASN A 184 4.85 14.62 -0.57
C ASN A 184 4.65 15.68 -1.68
N ALA A 185 5.30 15.46 -2.82
CA ALA A 185 5.54 16.50 -3.82
C ALA A 185 4.40 16.70 -4.85
N SER A 186 3.41 15.80 -4.89
CA SER A 186 2.36 15.77 -5.92
C SER A 186 0.98 15.46 -5.33
N LEU A 187 -0.08 15.63 -6.13
CA LEU A 187 -1.44 15.25 -5.71
C LEU A 187 -1.55 13.73 -5.51
N GLU A 188 -0.83 12.97 -6.33
CA GLU A 188 -0.70 11.52 -6.25
C GLU A 188 -0.07 11.10 -4.92
N ALA A 189 1.03 11.74 -4.52
CA ALA A 189 1.70 11.46 -3.24
C ALA A 189 0.82 11.79 -2.04
N ASN A 190 0.11 12.92 -2.10
CA ASN A 190 -0.86 13.28 -1.06
C ASN A 190 -1.96 12.22 -0.94
N LEU A 191 -2.53 11.78 -2.06
CA LEU A 191 -3.58 10.77 -2.09
C LEU A 191 -3.08 9.42 -1.55
N VAL A 192 -1.89 8.97 -1.96
CA VAL A 192 -1.31 7.70 -1.49
C VAL A 192 -0.99 7.77 0.00
N LYS A 193 -0.52 8.92 0.53
CA LYS A 193 -0.35 9.11 1.98
C LYS A 193 -1.68 9.07 2.73
N ASP A 194 -2.77 9.53 2.12
CA ASP A 194 -4.08 9.41 2.74
C ASP A 194 -4.55 7.96 2.75
N PHE A 195 -4.27 7.17 1.71
CA PHE A 195 -4.53 5.72 1.74
C PHE A 195 -3.74 5.01 2.84
N ASP A 196 -2.47 5.37 3.03
CA ASP A 196 -1.59 4.81 4.07
C ASP A 196 -2.16 5.05 5.49
N LYS A 197 -2.72 6.24 5.76
CA LYS A 197 -3.30 6.59 7.06
C LYS A 197 -4.64 5.92 7.36
N VAL A 198 -5.48 5.68 6.34
CA VAL A 198 -6.87 5.23 6.55
C VAL A 198 -6.95 3.87 7.25
N TRP A 199 -5.88 3.07 7.22
CA TRP A 199 -5.88 1.71 7.75
C TRP A 199 -4.80 1.45 8.81
N PHE A 200 -4.46 2.48 9.57
CA PHE A 200 -3.71 2.37 10.83
C PHE A 200 -4.65 2.29 12.05
#